data_AF-K1U2U4-F1
#
_entry.id   AF-K1U2U4-F1
#
_cell.length_a   1.000
_cell.length_b   1.000
_cell.length_c   1.000
_cell.angle_alpha   90.00
_cell.angle_beta   90.00
_cell.angle_gamma   90.00
#
_symmetry.space_group_name_H-M   'P 1'
#
loop_
_entity.id
_entity.type
_entity.pdbx_description
1 polymer ?
#
loop_
_entity_poly.entity_id
_entity_poly.type
_entity_poly.pdbx_seq_one_letter_code
_entity_poly.pdbx_strand_id
1 'polypeptide(L)'
;ENVVSDSTGRIYGSYIHGLFDKGEIAGRMIQTLAGEKGISLEDGVWEDYRTIKERQYDKLADTLREYLRMEEIYGMLREARIS
;
A
#
# COMPACT_ATOMS: atom_id res chain seq x y z
N GLU A 1 -24.25 -9.54 -4.54
CA GLU A 1 -23.07 -9.14 -3.75
C GLU A 1 -23.55 -8.64 -2.40
N ASN A 2 -23.16 -9.32 -1.32
CA ASN A 2 -23.71 -9.10 0.03
C ASN A 2 -22.60 -8.52 0.91
N VAL A 3 -22.76 -7.26 1.35
CA VAL A 3 -21.94 -6.71 2.45
C VAL A 3 -22.57 -7.20 3.73
N VAL A 4 -21.75 -7.91 4.48
CA VAL A 4 -22.13 -8.53 5.74
C VAL A 4 -21.98 -7.47 6.84
N SER A 5 -22.71 -7.62 7.93
CA SER A 5 -22.54 -6.91 9.19
C SER A 5 -22.82 -7.90 10.31
N ASP A 6 -22.30 -7.64 11.49
CA ASP A 6 -22.48 -8.50 12.66
C ASP A 6 -23.54 -7.90 13.63
N SER A 7 -23.93 -8.61 14.69
CA SER A 7 -24.60 -8.09 15.91
C SER A 7 -24.18 -8.85 17.19
N THR A 8 -22.90 -9.10 17.40
CA THR A 8 -21.99 -8.11 18.01
C THR A 8 -21.63 -6.85 17.16
N GLY A 9 -21.91 -6.80 15.85
CA GLY A 9 -21.89 -5.65 14.91
C GLY A 9 -21.19 -5.72 13.53
N ARG A 10 -20.01 -6.31 13.48
CA ARG A 10 -18.85 -6.13 12.63
C ARG A 10 -18.64 -7.13 11.47
N ILE A 11 -19.05 -6.76 10.25
CA ILE A 11 -18.23 -7.11 9.08
C ILE A 11 -17.88 -5.79 8.40
N TYR A 12 -16.63 -5.74 7.92
CA TYR A 12 -16.08 -4.57 7.27
C TYR A 12 -15.43 -4.98 5.97
N GLY A 13 -16.13 -4.70 4.88
CA GLY A 13 -15.64 -4.85 3.51
C GLY A 13 -16.18 -3.70 2.68
N SER A 14 -15.38 -3.22 1.74
CA SER A 14 -15.78 -2.14 0.84
C SER A 14 -15.35 -2.47 -0.58
N TYR A 15 -16.22 -2.15 -1.54
CA TYR A 15 -15.87 -2.17 -2.96
C TYR A 15 -15.04 -0.94 -3.36
N ILE A 16 -14.85 0.01 -2.44
CA ILE A 16 -13.96 1.15 -2.63
C ILE A 16 -12.53 0.65 -2.42
N HIS A 17 -11.82 0.49 -3.53
CA HIS A 17 -10.39 0.24 -3.49
C HIS A 17 -9.66 1.38 -2.78
N GLY A 18 -8.73 1.01 -1.90
CA GLY A 18 -7.91 1.95 -1.14
C GLY A 18 -8.56 2.54 0.11
N LEU A 19 -9.77 2.10 0.49
CA LEU A 19 -10.43 2.57 1.74
C LEU A 19 -9.55 2.38 2.99
N PHE A 20 -8.72 1.34 3.00
CA PHE A 20 -7.84 1.00 4.12
C PHE A 20 -6.36 1.32 3.86
N ASP A 21 -6.05 2.04 2.78
CA ASP A 21 -4.66 2.34 2.40
C ASP A 21 -4.04 3.46 3.23
N LYS A 22 -4.86 4.24 3.95
CA LYS A 22 -4.41 5.27 4.87
C LYS A 22 -4.05 4.63 6.21
N GLY A 23 -2.80 4.82 6.62
CA GLY A 23 -2.24 4.23 7.83
C GLY A 23 -3.06 4.61 9.05
N GLU A 24 -3.47 5.87 9.17
CA GLU A 24 -4.29 6.34 10.28
C GLU A 24 -5.65 5.62 10.39
N ILE A 25 -6.33 5.39 9.26
CA ILE A 25 -7.65 4.73 9.24
C ILE A 25 -7.52 3.27 9.64
N ALA A 26 -6.60 2.54 8.98
CA ALA A 26 -6.34 1.14 9.29
C ALA A 26 -5.82 0.98 10.73
N GLY A 27 -4.91 1.85 11.15
CA GLY A 27 -4.33 1.88 12.48
C GLY A 27 -5.36 2.11 13.57
N ARG A 28 -6.26 3.06 13.39
CA ARG A 28 -7.35 3.32 14.35
C ARG A 28 -8.30 2.14 14.47
N MET A 29 -8.62 1.48 13.36
CA MET A 29 -9.40 0.23 13.37
C MET A 29 -8.69 -0.88 14.15
N ILE A 30 -7.39 -1.08 13.89
CA ILE A 30 -6.58 -2.10 14.57
C ILE A 30 -6.48 -1.82 16.08
N GLN A 31 -6.22 -0.57 16.48
CA GLN A 31 -6.18 -0.16 17.88
C GLN A 31 -7.50 -0.43 18.60
N THR A 32 -8.62 -0.11 17.96
CA THR A 32 -9.95 -0.34 18.53
C THR A 32 -10.20 -1.83 18.76
N LEU A 33 -9.88 -2.67 17.76
CA LEU A 33 -10.02 -4.12 17.85
C LEU A 33 -9.07 -4.74 18.88
N ALA A 34 -7.86 -4.20 19.02
CA ALA A 34 -6.90 -4.65 20.03
C ALA A 34 -7.40 -4.36 21.45
N GLY A 35 -7.93 -3.16 21.70
CA GLY A 35 -8.53 -2.79 22.98
C GLY A 35 -9.70 -3.68 23.37
N GLU A 36 -10.61 -3.98 22.43
CA GLU A 36 -11.73 -4.91 22.65
C GLU A 36 -11.27 -6.34 22.97
N LYS A 37 -10.05 -6.72 22.54
CA LYS A 37 -9.44 -8.02 22.80
C LYS A 37 -8.51 -8.03 24.02
N GLY A 38 -8.33 -6.90 24.71
CA GLY A 38 -7.40 -6.77 25.83
C GLY A 38 -5.92 -6.84 25.42
N ILE A 39 -5.61 -6.54 24.15
CA ILE A 39 -4.24 -6.52 23.61
C ILE A 39 -3.71 -5.08 23.68
N SER A 40 -2.55 -4.90 24.30
CA SER A 40 -1.83 -3.62 24.24
C SER A 40 -1.01 -3.57 22.96
N LEU A 41 -1.18 -2.51 22.20
CA LEU A 41 -0.30 -2.17 21.08
C LEU A 41 0.66 -1.08 21.53
N GLU A 42 1.87 -1.08 20.98
CA GLU A 42 2.79 0.05 21.14
C GLU A 42 2.29 1.23 20.31
N ASP A 43 2.48 2.44 20.85
CA ASP A 43 2.21 3.66 20.10
C ASP A 43 3.26 3.79 18.99
N GLY A 44 2.77 3.91 17.74
CA GLY A 44 3.63 3.95 16.57
C GLY A 44 2.97 4.69 15.41
N VAL A 45 3.82 5.08 14.45
CA VAL A 45 3.34 5.69 13.20
C VAL A 45 2.76 4.60 12.32
N TRP A 46 1.46 4.71 12.05
CA TRP A 46 0.80 3.84 11.07
C TRP A 46 1.11 4.33 9.67
N GLU A 47 1.72 3.46 8.87
CA GLU A 47 2.23 3.85 7.56
C GLU A 47 1.15 3.74 6.47
N ASP A 48 1.09 4.73 5.59
CA ASP A 48 0.25 4.69 4.38
C ASP A 48 0.75 3.58 3.43
N TYR A 49 -0.17 2.80 2.89
CA TYR A 49 0.12 1.78 1.88
C TYR A 49 0.83 2.38 0.66
N ARG A 50 0.50 3.63 0.30
CA ARG A 50 1.20 4.36 -0.76
C ARG A 50 2.70 4.46 -0.48
N THR A 51 3.11 4.81 0.74
CA THR A 51 4.53 4.92 1.13
C THR A 51 5.24 3.57 0.99
N ILE A 52 4.58 2.47 1.39
CA ILE A 52 5.09 1.12 1.20
C ILE A 52 5.29 0.81 -0.29
N LYS A 53 4.30 1.18 -1.11
CA LYS A 53 4.26 0.95 -2.55
C LYS A 53 5.38 1.69 -3.29
N GLU A 54 5.56 2.98 -3.00
CA GLU A 54 6.64 3.79 -3.59
C GLU A 54 8.01 3.20 -3.25
N ARG A 55 8.25 2.81 -1.98
CA ARG A 55 9.51 2.13 -1.61
C ARG A 55 9.74 0.82 -2.38
N GLN A 56 8.69 0.09 -2.76
CA GLN A 56 8.86 -1.11 -3.60
C GLN A 56 9.15 -0.73 -5.06
N TYR A 57 8.57 0.36 -5.57
CA TYR A 57 8.91 0.87 -6.89
C TYR A 57 10.34 1.36 -6.96
N ASP A 58 10.85 2.01 -5.91
CA ASP A 58 12.26 2.41 -5.82
C ASP A 58 13.17 1.19 -5.89
N LYS A 59 12.91 0.15 -5.07
CA LYS A 59 13.67 -1.11 -5.11
C LYS A 59 13.64 -1.77 -6.49
N LEU A 60 12.48 -1.79 -7.13
CA LEU A 60 12.34 -2.34 -8.48
C LEU A 60 13.17 -1.52 -9.47
N ALA A 61 13.07 -0.19 -9.42
CA ALA A 61 13.82 0.70 -10.30
C ALA A 61 15.34 0.53 -10.11
N ASP A 62 15.81 0.40 -8.86
CA ASP A 62 17.22 0.17 -8.55
C ASP A 62 17.69 -1.18 -9.09
N THR A 63 16.89 -2.24 -8.92
CA THR A 63 17.19 -3.55 -9.51
C THR A 63 17.30 -3.46 -11.03
N LEU A 64 16.38 -2.74 -11.69
CA LEU A 64 16.44 -2.56 -13.14
C LEU A 64 17.70 -1.80 -13.57
N ARG A 65 18.11 -0.75 -12.83
CA ARG A 65 19.34 0.01 -13.12
C ARG A 65 20.60 -0.83 -12.92
N GLU A 66 20.59 -1.77 -11.98
CA GLU A 66 21.71 -2.66 -11.71
C GLU A 66 21.93 -3.66 -12.86
N TYR A 67 20.86 -4.22 -13.40
CA TYR A 67 20.95 -5.33 -14.37
C TYR A 67 20.72 -4.93 -15.83
N LEU A 68 20.21 -3.72 -16.11
CA LEU A 68 19.95 -3.25 -17.46
C LEU A 68 20.87 -2.09 -17.86
N ARG A 69 21.28 -2.08 -19.13
CA ARG A 69 22.01 -0.95 -19.73
C ARG A 69 21.04 0.19 -20.04
N MET A 70 20.69 0.94 -18.99
CA MET A 70 19.68 1.99 -19.06
C MET A 70 20.00 3.09 -20.08
N GLU A 71 21.27 3.40 -20.30
CA GLU A 71 21.69 4.38 -21.33
C GLU A 71 21.28 3.96 -22.74
N GLU A 72 21.48 2.69 -23.09
CA GLU A 72 21.08 2.11 -24.38
C GLU A 72 19.56 2.12 -24.53
N ILE A 73 18.85 1.71 -23.47
CA ILE A 73 17.38 1.69 -23.43
C ILE A 73 16.80 3.09 -23.65
N TYR A 74 17.33 4.10 -22.93
CA TYR A 74 16.88 5.47 -23.13
C TYR A 74 17.28 6.04 -24.50
N GLY A 75 18.39 5.58 -25.08
CA GLY A 75 18.76 5.87 -26.47
C GLY A 75 17.67 5.43 -27.45
N MET A 76 17.32 4.14 -27.40
CA MET A 76 16.27 3.55 -28.25
C MET A 76 14.92 4.25 -28.07
N LEU A 77 14.52 4.57 -26.83
CA LEU A 77 13.26 5.27 -26.56
C LEU A 77 13.23 6.69 -27.15
N ARG A 78 14.36 7.42 -27.13
CA ARG A 78 14.45 8.74 -27.74
C ARG A 78 14.36 8.67 -29.26
N GLU A 79 15.08 7.74 -29.87
CA GLU A 79 15.04 7.52 -31.33
C GLU A 79 13.63 7.17 -31.81
N ALA A 80 12.95 6.26 -31.11
CA ALA A 80 11.58 5.87 -31.43
C ALA A 80 10.55 7.01 -31.30
N ARG A 81 10.79 8.00 -30.43
CA ARG A 81 9.92 9.17 -30.25
C ARG A 81 10.12 10.24 -31.33
N ILE A 82 11.24 10.20 -32.03
CA ILE A 82 11.59 11.14 -33.11
C ILE A 82 11.18 10.60 -34.49
N SER A 83 10.88 9.31 -34.59
CA SER A 83 10.23 8.66 -35.75
C SER A 83 8.70 8.79 -35.71
#